data_AF-A0A4Q9H5X0-F1
#
_entry.id   AF-A0A4Q9H5X0-F1
#
_cell.length_a   1.000
_cell.length_b   1.000
_cell.length_c   1.000
_cell.angle_alpha   90.00
_cell.angle_beta   90.00
_cell.angle_gamma   90.00
#
_symmetry.space_group_name_H-M   'P 1'
#
loop_
_entity.id
_entity.type
_entity.pdbx_description
1 polymer ?
#
loop_
_entity_poly.entity_id
_entity_poly.type
_entity_poly.pdbx_seq_one_letter_code
_entity_poly.pdbx_strand_id
1 'polypeptide(L)'
;MDRTALAWWAALGLGLGLVLLSVLLWWRQGSPDDANQAFSEQLARLEPVLLRLHQGELPSDELLDQHSAGEFQPLIQALVDAARQRDQALGAYQAQVEVIGLGDWLTPPNLVTSKGRTAIRQRLVQLDQALEALIRQDASVQAHLDEGLSTWLRDQPEAIRADDARRRLLQASTPASHVMTSFFKVERDIIAQVAGLLDLLEAQGAAVTLETQPQPELVFRDETHLAQYRQTLMKLGQLGDREAQLMDAARHAPEQQAKLVGAWLVATSDLQH
;
A
#
# COMPACT_ATOMS: atom_id res chain seq x y z
N MET A 1 15.04 1.65 25.09
CA MET A 1 14.06 1.02 24.18
C MET A 1 14.68 -0.26 23.68
N ASP A 2 14.12 -1.38 24.13
CA ASP A 2 14.72 -2.71 24.04
C ASP A 2 14.77 -3.21 22.60
N ARG A 3 15.97 -3.67 22.21
CA ARG A 3 16.28 -4.27 20.90
C ARG A 3 15.89 -5.75 20.80
N THR A 4 15.11 -6.27 21.76
CA THR A 4 14.80 -7.70 21.87
C THR A 4 13.47 -8.09 21.23
N ALA A 5 12.60 -7.15 20.85
CA ALA A 5 11.37 -7.44 20.10
C ALA A 5 11.61 -7.73 18.59
N LEU A 6 12.75 -7.32 18.05
CA LEU A 6 13.16 -7.59 16.66
C LEU A 6 13.66 -9.02 16.43
N ALA A 7 13.92 -9.80 17.49
CA ALA A 7 14.53 -11.12 17.38
C ALA A 7 13.55 -12.29 17.17
N TRP A 8 12.24 -12.09 17.35
CA TRP A 8 11.25 -13.17 17.19
C TRP A 8 10.64 -13.28 15.78
N TRP A 9 10.71 -12.22 14.97
CA TRP A 9 10.23 -12.23 13.58
C TRP A 9 11.20 -12.94 12.62
N ALA A 10 12.49 -12.97 12.94
CA ALA A 10 13.48 -13.74 12.20
C ALA A 10 13.28 -15.27 12.34
N ALA A 11 12.76 -15.75 13.48
CA ALA A 11 12.64 -17.19 13.76
C ALA A 11 11.46 -17.88 13.07
N LEU A 12 10.40 -17.14 12.69
CA LEU A 12 9.25 -17.70 11.97
C LEU A 12 9.37 -17.53 10.44
N GLY A 13 10.10 -16.51 9.96
CA GLY A 13 10.39 -16.33 8.52
C GLY A 13 11.49 -17.25 7.99
N LEU A 14 12.48 -17.61 8.81
CA LEU A 14 13.56 -18.53 8.41
C LEU A 14 13.10 -19.96 8.17
N GLY A 15 12.04 -20.43 8.86
CA GLY A 15 11.55 -21.80 8.73
C GLY A 15 10.88 -22.12 7.39
N LEU A 16 10.24 -21.13 6.76
CA LEU A 16 9.49 -21.33 5.50
C LEU A 16 10.37 -21.09 4.26
N GLY A 17 11.33 -20.16 4.35
CA GLY A 17 12.38 -20.00 3.36
C GLY A 17 13.30 -21.23 3.27
N LEU A 18 13.63 -21.86 4.41
CA LEU A 18 14.37 -23.12 4.45
C LEU A 18 13.58 -24.30 3.87
N VAL A 19 12.25 -24.34 4.02
CA VAL A 19 11.42 -25.40 3.42
C VAL A 19 11.38 -25.27 1.90
N LEU A 20 11.26 -24.06 1.35
CA LEU A 20 11.32 -23.83 -0.10
C LEU A 20 12.73 -24.12 -0.68
N LEU A 21 13.79 -23.72 0.02
CA LEU A 21 15.17 -24.05 -0.35
C LEU A 21 15.47 -25.56 -0.24
N SER A 22 14.89 -26.25 0.74
CA SER A 22 15.03 -27.71 0.91
C SER A 22 14.35 -28.48 -0.22
N VAL A 23 13.20 -28.00 -0.69
CA VAL A 23 12.49 -28.59 -1.83
C VAL A 23 13.25 -28.35 -3.13
N LEU A 24 13.77 -27.14 -3.36
CA LEU A 24 14.63 -26.82 -4.51
C LEU A 24 15.94 -27.64 -4.53
N LEU A 25 16.57 -27.84 -3.37
CA LEU A 25 17.79 -28.64 -3.24
C LEU A 25 17.54 -30.16 -3.35
N TRP A 26 16.38 -30.64 -2.89
CA TRP A 26 15.99 -32.05 -3.00
C TRP A 26 15.67 -32.44 -4.46
N TRP A 27 15.11 -31.52 -5.24
CA TRP A 27 14.75 -31.74 -6.64
C TRP A 27 15.96 -31.84 -7.59
N ARG A 28 17.12 -31.27 -7.22
CA ARG A 28 18.41 -31.46 -7.93
C ARG A 28 18.81 -32.95 -8.04
N GLN A 29 18.22 -33.85 -7.24
CA GLN A 29 18.54 -35.28 -7.22
C GLN A 29 17.57 -36.17 -8.04
N GLY A 30 16.49 -35.63 -8.62
CA GLY A 30 15.42 -36.43 -9.24
C GLY A 30 15.15 -36.13 -10.72
N SER A 31 15.87 -36.81 -11.63
CA SER A 31 15.63 -36.94 -13.09
C SER A 31 15.77 -35.68 -13.98
N PRO A 32 16.63 -35.71 -15.02
CA PRO A 32 16.84 -34.57 -15.92
C PRO A 32 15.92 -34.66 -17.15
N ASP A 33 14.89 -33.82 -17.20
CA ASP A 33 14.38 -33.33 -18.48
C ASP A 33 15.01 -31.94 -18.71
N ASP A 34 15.65 -31.73 -19.86
CA ASP A 34 16.39 -30.49 -20.15
C ASP A 34 15.52 -29.22 -20.03
N ALA A 35 14.21 -29.33 -20.31
CA ALA A 35 13.23 -28.26 -20.14
C ALA A 35 12.99 -27.91 -18.66
N ASN A 36 12.97 -28.91 -17.77
CA ASN A 36 12.81 -28.75 -16.33
C ASN A 36 14.06 -28.12 -15.71
N GLN A 37 15.24 -28.51 -16.19
CA GLN A 37 16.49 -27.93 -15.75
C GLN A 37 16.60 -26.45 -16.17
N ALA A 38 16.27 -26.13 -17.42
CA ALA A 38 16.25 -24.74 -17.92
C ALA A 38 15.26 -23.85 -17.17
N PHE A 39 14.06 -24.34 -16.87
CA PHE A 39 13.05 -23.62 -16.09
C PHE A 39 13.51 -23.35 -14.65
N SER A 40 14.07 -24.35 -13.99
CA SER A 40 14.58 -24.22 -12.62
C SER A 40 15.77 -23.26 -12.52
N GLU A 41 16.67 -23.26 -13.51
CA GLU A 41 17.78 -22.33 -13.58
C GLU A 41 17.31 -20.88 -13.81
N GLN A 42 16.25 -20.67 -14.59
CA GLN A 42 15.66 -19.35 -14.78
C GLN A 42 15.01 -18.83 -13.48
N LEU A 43 14.31 -19.69 -12.73
CA LEU A 43 13.75 -19.33 -11.42
C LEU A 43 14.82 -19.02 -10.38
N ALA A 44 15.89 -19.82 -10.32
CA ALA A 44 17.01 -19.58 -9.42
C ALA A 44 17.70 -18.22 -9.69
N ARG A 45 17.75 -17.79 -10.95
CA ARG A 45 18.27 -16.45 -11.30
C ARG A 45 17.37 -15.33 -10.78
N LEU A 46 16.06 -15.54 -10.67
CA LEU A 46 15.12 -14.54 -10.16
C LEU A 46 15.01 -14.47 -8.64
N GLU A 47 15.51 -15.48 -7.94
CA GLU A 47 15.44 -15.57 -6.49
C GLU A 47 15.92 -14.27 -5.79
N PRO A 48 17.05 -13.64 -6.16
CA PRO A 48 17.50 -12.41 -5.51
C PRO A 48 16.56 -11.21 -5.72
N VAL A 49 15.90 -11.13 -6.88
CA VAL A 49 14.93 -10.07 -7.19
C VAL A 49 13.65 -10.27 -6.38
N LEU A 50 13.13 -11.50 -6.37
CA LEU A 50 11.94 -11.88 -5.60
C LEU A 50 12.17 -11.74 -4.09
N LEU A 51 13.37 -12.08 -3.59
CA LEU A 51 13.76 -11.90 -2.19
C LEU A 51 13.74 -10.43 -1.77
N ARG A 52 14.25 -9.51 -2.59
CA ARG A 52 14.18 -8.07 -2.28
C ARG A 52 12.75 -7.58 -2.23
N LEU A 53 11.96 -7.89 -3.25
CA LEU A 53 10.53 -7.55 -3.24
C LEU A 53 9.83 -8.14 -2.02
N HIS A 54 10.14 -9.38 -1.65
CA HIS A 54 9.63 -10.05 -0.45
C HIS A 54 10.05 -9.37 0.85
N GLN A 55 11.17 -8.66 0.87
CA GLN A 55 11.62 -7.89 2.03
C GLN A 55 11.02 -6.46 2.03
N GLY A 56 10.13 -6.15 1.08
CA GLY A 56 9.61 -4.80 0.87
C GLY A 56 10.63 -3.85 0.22
N GLU A 57 11.76 -4.37 -0.25
CA GLU A 57 12.80 -3.58 -0.90
C GLU A 57 12.55 -3.52 -2.41
N LEU A 58 12.61 -2.31 -2.98
CA LEU A 58 12.53 -2.12 -4.42
C LEU A 58 13.85 -2.56 -5.08
N PRO A 59 13.84 -3.55 -5.99
CA PRO A 59 15.02 -3.92 -6.75
C PRO A 59 15.56 -2.73 -7.56
N SER A 60 16.88 -2.62 -7.72
CA SER A 60 17.49 -1.65 -8.64
C SER A 60 17.47 -2.17 -10.08
N ASP A 61 17.57 -1.26 -11.06
CA ASP A 61 17.66 -1.65 -12.48
C ASP A 61 18.89 -2.54 -12.74
N GLU A 62 20.01 -2.23 -12.09
CA GLU A 62 21.21 -3.06 -12.13
C GLU A 62 20.97 -4.50 -11.61
N LEU A 63 20.13 -4.67 -10.58
CA LEU A 63 19.80 -6.00 -10.07
C LEU A 63 18.97 -6.77 -11.10
N LEU A 64 18.02 -6.11 -11.77
CA LEU A 64 17.17 -6.69 -12.80
C LEU A 64 17.95 -7.10 -14.05
N ASP A 65 18.93 -6.28 -14.45
CA ASP A 65 19.83 -6.57 -15.56
C ASP A 65 20.77 -7.74 -15.25
N GLN A 66 21.31 -7.80 -14.04
CA GLN A 66 22.21 -8.87 -13.59
C GLN A 66 21.51 -10.23 -13.46
N HIS A 67 20.22 -10.22 -13.15
CA HIS A 67 19.43 -11.41 -12.83
C HIS A 67 18.44 -11.75 -13.93
N SER A 68 18.86 -11.53 -15.19
CA SER A 68 17.95 -11.68 -16.32
C SER A 68 17.39 -13.11 -16.39
N ALA A 69 16.07 -13.22 -16.49
CA ALA A 69 15.33 -14.46 -16.29
C ALA A 69 14.75 -15.05 -17.56
N GLY A 70 15.22 -14.58 -18.72
CA GLY A 70 14.68 -14.98 -20.01
C GLY A 70 13.19 -14.71 -20.09
N GLU A 71 12.39 -15.77 -20.09
CA GLU A 71 10.95 -15.72 -20.33
C GLU A 71 10.15 -15.05 -19.20
N PHE A 72 10.64 -15.07 -17.96
CA PHE A 72 9.98 -14.43 -16.82
C PHE A 72 10.36 -12.97 -16.60
N GLN A 73 11.34 -12.45 -17.36
CA GLN A 73 11.79 -11.05 -17.26
C GLN A 73 10.62 -10.05 -17.35
N PRO A 74 9.69 -10.16 -18.32
CA PRO A 74 8.64 -9.16 -18.49
C PRO A 74 7.67 -9.12 -17.30
N LEU A 75 7.40 -10.29 -16.71
CA LEU A 75 6.55 -10.43 -15.53
C LEU A 75 7.17 -9.74 -14.31
N ILE A 76 8.44 -10.03 -14.03
CA ILE A 76 9.15 -9.45 -12.89
C ILE A 76 9.35 -7.94 -13.07
N GLN A 77 9.67 -7.50 -14.29
CA GLN A 77 9.79 -6.08 -14.62
C GLN A 77 8.47 -5.34 -14.36
N ALA A 78 7.34 -5.87 -14.83
CA ALA A 78 6.02 -5.26 -14.60
C ALA A 78 5.68 -5.15 -13.10
N LEU A 79 6.07 -6.13 -12.29
CA LEU A 79 5.86 -6.10 -10.84
C LEU A 79 6.74 -5.05 -10.15
N VAL A 80 8.02 -4.97 -10.52
CA VAL A 80 8.94 -3.97 -9.96
C VAL A 80 8.53 -2.56 -10.37
N ASP A 81 8.18 -2.36 -11.63
CA ASP A 81 7.74 -1.06 -12.13
C ASP A 81 6.44 -0.62 -11.45
N ALA A 82 5.48 -1.53 -11.28
CA ALA A 82 4.26 -1.24 -10.53
C ALA A 82 4.55 -0.88 -9.07
N ALA A 83 5.46 -1.60 -8.40
CA ALA A 83 5.85 -1.32 -7.03
C ALA A 83 6.52 0.05 -6.89
N ARG A 84 7.47 0.38 -7.78
CA ARG A 84 8.15 1.70 -7.80
C ARG A 84 7.19 2.84 -8.08
N GLN A 85 6.29 2.67 -9.06
CA GLN A 85 5.32 3.71 -9.40
C GLN A 85 4.34 3.98 -8.25
N ARG A 86 3.92 2.93 -7.52
CA ARG A 86 3.09 3.09 -6.31
C ARG A 86 3.83 3.77 -5.18
N ASP A 87 5.07 3.38 -4.90
CA ASP A 87 5.90 4.02 -3.87
C ASP A 87 6.12 5.51 -4.20
N GLN A 88 6.46 5.83 -5.44
CA GLN A 88 6.61 7.20 -5.91
C GLN A 88 5.30 8.00 -5.78
N ALA A 89 4.16 7.41 -6.15
CA ALA A 89 2.85 8.06 -6.05
C ALA A 89 2.48 8.34 -4.57
N LEU A 90 2.69 7.37 -3.68
CA LEU A 90 2.47 7.52 -2.25
C LEU A 90 3.38 8.58 -1.63
N GLY A 91 4.68 8.58 -1.99
CA GLY A 91 5.63 9.60 -1.55
C GLY A 91 5.25 11.00 -2.03
N ALA A 92 4.82 11.14 -3.28
CA ALA A 92 4.35 12.41 -3.83
C ALA A 92 3.06 12.91 -3.15
N TYR A 93 2.16 11.99 -2.78
CA TYR A 93 0.97 12.31 -2.00
C TYR A 93 1.34 12.77 -0.58
N GLN A 94 2.22 12.03 0.12
CA GLN A 94 2.68 12.41 1.47
C GLN A 94 3.33 13.79 1.49
N ALA A 95 4.19 14.10 0.51
CA ALA A 95 4.78 15.43 0.37
C ALA A 95 3.72 16.52 0.17
N GLN A 96 2.65 16.23 -0.59
CA GLN A 96 1.52 17.17 -0.74
C GLN A 96 0.75 17.35 0.56
N VAL A 97 0.49 16.28 1.31
CA VAL A 97 -0.16 16.34 2.63
C VAL A 97 0.63 17.21 3.60
N GLU A 98 1.96 17.05 3.65
CA GLU A 98 2.85 17.87 4.47
C GLU A 98 2.79 19.36 4.07
N VAL A 99 2.81 19.67 2.77
CA VAL A 99 2.70 21.05 2.26
C VAL A 99 1.32 21.65 2.54
N ILE A 100 0.26 20.85 2.44
CA ILE A 100 -1.10 21.28 2.80
C ILE A 100 -1.19 21.58 4.30
N GLY A 101 -0.47 20.82 5.14
CA GLY A 101 -0.26 21.13 6.56
C GLY A 101 -1.56 21.23 7.34
N LEU A 102 -2.51 20.31 7.15
CA LEU A 102 -3.85 20.41 7.76
C LEU A 102 -3.77 20.47 9.30
N GLY A 103 -2.83 19.74 9.91
CA GLY A 103 -2.63 19.72 11.37
C GLY A 103 -2.32 21.10 11.96
N ASP A 104 -1.52 21.91 11.27
CA ASP A 104 -1.18 23.28 11.72
C ASP A 104 -2.38 24.22 11.68
N TRP A 105 -3.40 23.87 10.88
CA TRP A 105 -4.60 24.67 10.70
C TRP A 105 -5.77 24.21 11.57
N LEU A 106 -5.83 22.94 11.99
CA LEU A 106 -6.85 22.39 12.89
C LEU A 106 -6.61 22.78 14.35
N THR A 107 -6.43 24.08 14.60
CA THR A 107 -6.21 24.63 15.93
C THR A 107 -7.43 25.42 16.42
N PRO A 108 -7.68 25.49 17.73
CA PRO A 108 -8.81 26.25 18.30
C PRO A 108 -8.94 27.70 17.77
N PRO A 109 -7.85 28.48 17.61
CA PRO A 109 -7.93 29.84 17.05
C PRO A 109 -8.45 29.88 15.60
N ASN A 110 -8.12 28.89 14.77
CA ASN A 110 -8.60 28.82 13.39
C ASN A 110 -10.04 28.30 13.32
N LEU A 111 -10.40 27.36 14.19
CA LEU A 111 -11.72 26.74 14.21
C LEU A 111 -12.82 27.70 14.68
N VAL A 112 -12.52 28.60 15.64
CA VAL A 112 -13.51 29.56 16.16
C VAL A 112 -13.88 30.64 15.13
N THR A 113 -12.97 30.99 14.21
CA THR A 113 -13.19 32.10 13.26
C THR A 113 -13.71 31.61 11.91
N SER A 114 -14.62 32.37 11.29
CA SER A 114 -15.11 32.06 9.94
C SER A 114 -14.00 32.05 8.88
N LYS A 115 -13.04 32.97 8.98
CA LYS A 115 -11.88 33.03 8.07
C LYS A 115 -10.99 31.79 8.21
N GLY A 116 -10.71 31.35 9.43
CA GLY A 116 -9.93 30.14 9.69
C GLY A 116 -10.64 28.89 9.15
N ARG A 117 -11.94 28.74 9.43
CA ARG A 117 -12.74 27.65 8.84
C ARG A 117 -12.74 27.65 7.32
N THR A 118 -12.86 28.82 6.68
CA THR A 118 -12.79 28.94 5.21
C THR A 118 -11.44 28.51 4.66
N ALA A 119 -10.33 28.89 5.32
CA ALA A 119 -8.99 28.46 4.92
C ALA A 119 -8.81 26.94 5.08
N ILE A 120 -9.34 26.34 6.15
CA ILE A 120 -9.33 24.88 6.33
C ILE A 120 -10.13 24.20 5.22
N ARG A 121 -11.32 24.70 4.85
CA ARG A 121 -12.10 24.15 3.72
C ARG A 121 -11.32 24.17 2.41
N GLN A 122 -10.60 25.25 2.11
CA GLN A 122 -9.78 25.33 0.90
C GLN A 122 -8.66 24.28 0.91
N ARG A 123 -8.05 24.01 2.06
CA ARG A 123 -7.05 22.95 2.23
C ARG A 123 -7.66 21.56 2.08
N LEU A 124 -8.86 21.32 2.59
CA LEU A 124 -9.59 20.07 2.36
C LEU A 124 -9.85 19.82 0.87
N VAL A 125 -10.19 20.86 0.11
CA VAL A 125 -10.33 20.76 -1.35
C VAL A 125 -9.02 20.39 -2.03
N GLN A 126 -7.89 20.96 -1.59
CA GLN A 126 -6.57 20.61 -2.12
C GLN A 126 -6.19 19.15 -1.78
N LEU A 127 -6.51 18.71 -0.56
CA LEU A 127 -6.26 17.35 -0.11
C LEU A 127 -7.10 16.34 -0.92
N ASP A 128 -8.38 16.63 -1.14
CA ASP A 128 -9.27 15.81 -1.98
C ASP A 128 -8.75 15.72 -3.43
N GLN A 129 -8.23 16.82 -3.99
CA GLN A 129 -7.61 16.83 -5.32
C GLN A 129 -6.33 15.99 -5.38
N ALA A 130 -5.49 16.06 -4.35
CA ALA A 130 -4.28 15.24 -4.24
C ALA A 130 -4.64 13.75 -4.13
N LEU A 131 -5.65 13.42 -3.35
CA LEU A 131 -6.16 12.06 -3.20
C LEU A 131 -6.75 11.52 -4.52
N GLU A 132 -7.54 12.34 -5.23
CA GLU A 132 -8.05 12.00 -6.56
C GLU A 132 -6.93 11.75 -7.58
N ALA A 133 -5.84 12.52 -7.53
CA ALA A 133 -4.68 12.30 -8.37
C ALA A 133 -4.01 10.96 -8.05
N LEU A 134 -3.84 10.63 -6.76
CA LEU A 134 -3.30 9.35 -6.31
C LEU A 134 -4.18 8.17 -6.74
N ILE A 135 -5.51 8.28 -6.60
CA ILE A 135 -6.47 7.25 -7.04
C ILE A 135 -6.32 6.98 -8.54
N ARG A 136 -6.27 8.04 -9.36
CA ARG A 136 -6.09 7.89 -10.81
C ARG A 136 -4.74 7.25 -11.16
N GLN A 137 -3.69 7.62 -10.44
CA GLN A 137 -2.36 7.05 -10.67
C GLN A 137 -2.31 5.57 -10.29
N ASP A 138 -2.84 5.16 -9.13
CA ASP A 138 -2.88 3.75 -8.73
C ASP A 138 -3.73 2.90 -9.69
N ALA A 139 -4.88 3.42 -10.15
CA ALA A 139 -5.69 2.75 -11.16
C ALA A 139 -4.93 2.56 -12.48
N SER A 140 -4.14 3.56 -12.90
CA SER A 140 -3.27 3.44 -14.07
C SER A 140 -2.19 2.38 -13.86
N VAL A 141 -1.50 2.39 -12.71
CA VAL A 141 -0.47 1.38 -12.38
C VAL A 141 -1.06 -0.03 -12.41
N GLN A 142 -2.22 -0.22 -11.78
CA GLN A 142 -2.91 -1.51 -11.75
C GLN A 142 -3.29 -1.97 -13.16
N ALA A 143 -3.82 -1.08 -14.01
CA ALA A 143 -4.18 -1.43 -15.38
C ALA A 143 -2.96 -1.86 -16.22
N HIS A 144 -1.83 -1.14 -16.11
CA HIS A 144 -0.60 -1.51 -16.81
C HIS A 144 -0.04 -2.84 -16.32
N LEU A 145 -0.10 -3.10 -15.02
CA LEU A 145 0.28 -4.38 -14.44
C LEU A 145 -0.61 -5.50 -14.98
N ASP A 146 -1.94 -5.34 -14.95
CA ASP A 146 -2.87 -6.37 -15.42
C ASP A 146 -2.73 -6.65 -16.92
N GLU A 147 -2.43 -5.62 -17.72
CA GLU A 147 -2.08 -5.74 -19.14
C GLU A 147 -0.76 -6.49 -19.35
N GLY A 148 0.28 -6.17 -18.57
CA GLY A 148 1.57 -6.86 -18.61
C GLY A 148 1.45 -8.34 -18.25
N LEU A 149 0.71 -8.65 -17.17
CA LEU A 149 0.37 -10.02 -16.79
C LEU A 149 -0.39 -10.72 -17.91
N SER A 150 -1.42 -10.09 -18.47
CA SER A 150 -2.26 -10.69 -19.51
C SER A 150 -1.53 -10.92 -20.83
N THR A 151 -0.59 -10.03 -21.19
CA THR A 151 0.24 -10.15 -22.40
C THR A 151 1.24 -11.28 -22.23
N TRP A 152 1.94 -11.31 -21.11
CA TRP A 152 2.87 -12.41 -20.79
C TRP A 152 2.18 -13.77 -20.80
N LEU A 153 0.99 -13.87 -20.19
CA LEU A 153 0.15 -15.07 -20.21
C LEU A 153 -0.26 -15.52 -21.62
N ARG A 154 -0.43 -14.58 -22.55
CA ARG A 154 -0.80 -14.86 -23.95
C ARG A 154 0.39 -15.37 -24.75
N ASP A 155 1.55 -14.79 -24.52
CA ASP A 155 2.78 -15.11 -25.24
C ASP A 155 3.43 -16.42 -24.73
N GLN A 156 3.03 -16.89 -23.55
CA GLN A 156 3.48 -18.13 -22.93
C GLN A 156 2.33 -19.13 -22.65
N PRO A 157 1.61 -19.61 -23.69
CA PRO A 157 0.45 -20.48 -23.51
C PRO A 157 0.83 -21.86 -22.94
N GLU A 158 2.06 -22.32 -23.14
CA GLU A 158 2.53 -23.64 -22.65
C GLU A 158 3.06 -23.61 -21.21
N ALA A 159 3.46 -22.43 -20.72
CA ALA A 159 3.87 -22.26 -19.32
C ALA A 159 2.72 -22.53 -18.34
N ILE A 160 1.46 -22.49 -18.80
CA ILE A 160 0.28 -22.61 -17.95
C ILE A 160 -0.76 -23.50 -18.62
N ARG A 161 -0.75 -24.78 -18.26
CA ARG A 161 -1.76 -25.76 -18.72
C ARG A 161 -3.11 -25.68 -17.97
N ALA A 162 -3.20 -24.90 -16.90
CA ALA A 162 -4.37 -24.85 -16.02
C ALA A 162 -4.96 -23.43 -15.86
N ASP A 163 -6.24 -23.27 -16.22
CA ASP A 163 -7.01 -22.01 -16.05
C ASP A 163 -6.99 -21.47 -14.60
N ASP A 164 -6.84 -22.36 -13.62
CA ASP A 164 -6.71 -22.00 -12.20
C ASP A 164 -5.42 -21.26 -11.88
N ALA A 165 -4.29 -21.67 -12.47
CA ALA A 165 -3.02 -20.98 -12.27
C ALA A 165 -3.07 -19.59 -12.89
N ARG A 166 -3.67 -19.44 -14.08
CA ARG A 166 -3.89 -18.13 -14.71
C ARG A 166 -4.73 -17.20 -13.83
N ARG A 167 -5.82 -17.70 -13.25
CA ARG A 167 -6.66 -16.92 -12.32
C ARG A 167 -5.90 -16.53 -11.06
N ARG A 168 -5.09 -17.42 -10.48
CA ARG A 168 -4.29 -17.14 -9.28
C ARG A 168 -3.24 -16.06 -9.50
N LEU A 169 -2.58 -16.04 -10.67
CA LEU A 169 -1.62 -14.98 -11.01
C LEU A 169 -2.31 -13.61 -11.11
N LEU A 170 -3.45 -13.54 -11.80
CA LEU A 170 -4.24 -12.31 -11.88
C LEU A 170 -4.79 -11.89 -10.51
N GLN A 171 -5.09 -12.86 -9.62
CA GLN A 171 -5.51 -12.57 -8.26
C GLN A 171 -4.38 -12.10 -7.35
N ALA A 172 -3.11 -12.34 -7.71
CA ALA A 172 -1.95 -11.97 -6.89
C ALA A 172 -1.80 -10.45 -6.70
N SER A 173 -2.33 -9.64 -7.62
CA SER A 173 -2.34 -8.17 -7.54
C SER A 173 -3.50 -7.61 -6.69
N THR A 174 -4.53 -8.42 -6.42
CA THR A 174 -5.74 -8.00 -5.67
C THR A 174 -5.45 -7.45 -4.27
N PRO A 175 -4.57 -8.06 -3.45
CA PRO A 175 -4.34 -7.57 -2.09
C PRO A 175 -3.79 -6.14 -2.05
N ALA A 176 -2.86 -5.81 -2.94
CA ALA A 176 -2.28 -4.46 -3.03
C ALA A 176 -3.35 -3.44 -3.43
N SER A 177 -4.17 -3.75 -4.43
CA SER A 177 -5.30 -2.91 -4.84
C SER A 177 -6.34 -2.73 -3.71
N HIS A 178 -6.61 -3.78 -2.93
CA HIS A 178 -7.55 -3.71 -1.81
C HIS A 178 -7.04 -2.81 -0.67
N VAL A 179 -5.75 -2.89 -0.34
CA VAL A 179 -5.12 -2.01 0.67
C VAL A 179 -5.21 -0.55 0.22
N MET A 180 -4.84 -0.25 -1.04
CA MET A 180 -4.93 1.11 -1.59
C MET A 180 -6.36 1.64 -1.61
N THR A 181 -7.33 0.81 -2.04
CA THR A 181 -8.75 1.18 -2.02
C THR A 181 -9.25 1.48 -0.60
N SER A 182 -8.82 0.69 0.38
CA SER A 182 -9.16 0.91 1.78
C SER A 182 -8.54 2.21 2.31
N PHE A 183 -7.29 2.48 1.93
CA PHE A 183 -6.59 3.72 2.27
C PHE A 183 -7.33 4.94 1.71
N PHE A 184 -7.69 4.92 0.42
CA PHE A 184 -8.44 6.02 -0.21
C PHE A 184 -9.77 6.30 0.46
N LYS A 185 -10.47 5.24 0.88
CA LYS A 185 -11.72 5.38 1.61
C LYS A 185 -11.52 6.08 2.95
N VAL A 186 -10.51 5.67 3.72
CA VAL A 186 -10.22 6.28 5.04
C VAL A 186 -9.85 7.75 4.89
N GLU A 187 -9.05 8.10 3.89
CA GLU A 187 -8.70 9.49 3.59
C GLU A 187 -9.93 10.34 3.25
N ARG A 188 -10.82 9.83 2.40
CA ARG A 188 -12.11 10.50 2.12
C ARG A 188 -12.97 10.64 3.37
N ASP A 189 -13.00 9.62 4.23
CA ASP A 189 -13.75 9.66 5.48
C ASP A 189 -13.16 10.71 6.45
N ILE A 190 -11.83 10.90 6.49
CA ILE A 190 -11.17 11.97 7.25
C ILE A 190 -11.58 13.34 6.69
N ILE A 191 -11.47 13.55 5.38
CA ILE A 191 -11.85 14.81 4.72
C ILE A 191 -13.31 15.15 5.03
N ALA A 192 -14.22 14.18 4.87
CA ALA A 192 -15.64 14.34 5.16
C ALA A 192 -15.90 14.65 6.64
N GLN A 193 -15.18 14.00 7.56
CA GLN A 193 -15.33 14.21 8.99
C GLN A 193 -14.83 15.58 9.43
N VAL A 194 -13.73 16.08 8.85
CA VAL A 194 -13.26 17.45 9.09
C VAL A 194 -14.23 18.46 8.48
N ALA A 195 -14.74 18.23 7.27
CA ALA A 195 -15.75 19.12 6.69
C ALA A 195 -17.01 19.20 7.58
N GLY A 196 -17.49 18.05 8.07
CA GLY A 196 -18.63 17.99 9.01
C GLY A 196 -18.35 18.70 10.34
N LEU A 197 -17.10 18.66 10.85
CA LEU A 197 -16.70 19.46 12.01
C LEU A 197 -16.82 20.96 11.73
N LEU A 198 -16.40 21.42 10.54
CA LEU A 198 -16.50 22.83 10.17
C LEU A 198 -17.96 23.27 10.03
N ASP A 199 -18.81 22.42 9.46
CA ASP A 199 -20.26 22.65 9.35
C ASP A 199 -20.91 22.76 10.73
N LEU A 200 -20.55 21.87 11.66
CA LEU A 200 -21.00 21.93 13.06
C LEU A 200 -20.63 23.28 13.68
N LEU A 201 -19.35 23.67 13.61
CA LEU A 201 -18.88 24.93 14.21
C LEU A 201 -19.49 26.17 13.55
N GLU A 202 -19.77 26.12 12.26
CA GLU A 202 -20.43 27.20 11.53
C GLU A 202 -21.90 27.36 11.93
N ALA A 203 -22.62 26.25 12.11
CA ALA A 203 -24.01 26.26 12.58
C ALA A 203 -24.15 26.83 14.00
N GLN A 204 -23.12 26.67 14.84
CA GLN A 204 -23.14 27.17 16.22
C GLN A 204 -22.84 28.68 16.34
N GLY A 205 -22.21 29.30 15.34
CA GLY A 205 -21.94 30.75 15.34
C GLY A 205 -21.27 31.25 16.64
N ALA A 206 -21.93 32.19 17.33
CA ALA A 206 -21.44 32.79 18.57
C ALA A 206 -21.53 31.87 19.81
N ALA A 207 -22.07 30.66 19.70
CA ALA A 207 -22.16 29.69 20.80
C ALA A 207 -20.85 28.94 21.08
N VAL A 208 -19.82 29.16 20.25
CA VAL A 208 -18.46 28.66 20.46
C VAL A 208 -17.52 29.85 20.59
N THR A 209 -16.78 29.90 21.70
CA THR A 209 -15.80 30.96 21.99
C THR A 209 -14.41 30.37 22.16
N LEU A 210 -13.39 31.21 22.07
CA LEU A 210 -12.00 30.82 22.32
C LEU A 210 -11.59 31.32 23.70
N GLU A 211 -11.21 30.41 24.56
CA GLU A 211 -10.46 30.73 25.77
C GLU A 211 -8.97 30.63 25.45
N THR A 212 -8.19 31.66 25.78
CA THR A 212 -6.80 31.80 25.31
C THR A 212 -5.76 31.45 26.37
N GLN A 213 -6.17 31.21 27.61
CA GLN A 213 -5.28 30.91 28.73
C GLN A 213 -5.86 29.78 29.60
N PRO A 214 -5.03 28.83 30.08
CA PRO A 214 -3.58 28.71 29.93
C PRO A 214 -3.13 28.17 28.56
N GLN A 215 -4.02 27.55 27.79
CA GLN A 215 -3.82 27.16 26.39
C GLN A 215 -5.07 27.50 25.57
N PRO A 216 -4.95 27.78 24.26
CA PRO A 216 -6.11 28.06 23.42
C PRO A 216 -7.07 26.87 23.36
N GLU A 217 -8.32 27.05 23.80
CA GLU A 217 -9.35 26.00 23.82
C GLU A 217 -10.70 26.52 23.31
N LEU A 218 -11.46 25.64 22.65
CA LEU A 218 -12.82 25.95 22.24
C LEU A 218 -13.77 25.71 23.42
N VAL A 219 -14.46 26.77 23.84
CA VAL A 219 -15.49 26.72 24.87
C VAL A 219 -16.85 26.74 24.20
N PHE A 220 -17.67 25.74 24.53
CA PHE A 220 -19.02 25.57 23.99
C PHE A 220 -20.03 26.02 25.04
N ARG A 221 -21.06 26.75 24.61
CA ARG A 221 -22.12 27.23 25.50
C ARG A 221 -23.02 26.11 26.04
N ASP A 222 -23.13 25.00 25.32
CA ASP A 222 -23.97 23.84 25.66
C ASP A 222 -23.15 22.54 25.62
N GLU A 223 -23.41 21.66 26.58
CA GLU A 223 -22.78 20.34 26.71
C GLU A 223 -23.11 19.44 25.53
N THR A 224 -24.30 19.56 24.93
CA THR A 224 -24.67 18.77 23.75
C THR A 224 -23.71 18.99 22.59
N HIS A 225 -23.35 20.24 22.32
CA HIS A 225 -22.44 20.59 21.23
C HIS A 225 -20.99 20.22 21.55
N LEU A 226 -20.59 20.34 22.82
CA LEU A 226 -19.29 19.85 23.28
C LEU A 226 -19.18 18.32 23.11
N ALA A 227 -20.24 17.57 23.42
CA ALA A 227 -20.28 16.12 23.23
C ALA A 227 -20.16 15.74 21.74
N GLN A 228 -20.88 16.42 20.85
CA GLN A 228 -20.77 16.21 19.40
C GLN A 228 -19.37 16.52 18.86
N TYR A 229 -18.75 17.61 19.35
CA TYR A 229 -17.37 17.98 19.03
C TYR A 229 -16.39 16.88 19.48
N ARG A 230 -16.47 16.43 20.73
CA ARG A 230 -15.62 15.36 21.27
C ARG A 230 -15.79 14.04 20.50
N GLN A 231 -17.03 13.67 20.17
CA GLN A 231 -17.30 12.48 19.37
C GLN A 231 -16.67 12.57 17.98
N THR A 232 -16.72 13.74 17.35
CA THR A 232 -16.06 14.00 16.06
C THR A 232 -14.54 13.83 16.17
N LEU A 233 -13.91 14.39 17.20
CA LEU A 233 -12.47 14.23 17.43
C LEU A 233 -12.08 12.77 17.69
N MET A 234 -12.86 12.03 18.48
CA MET A 234 -12.61 10.60 18.71
C MET A 234 -12.66 9.80 17.40
N LYS A 235 -13.65 10.08 16.55
CA LYS A 235 -13.77 9.42 15.24
C LYS A 235 -12.61 9.78 14.31
N LEU A 236 -12.16 11.03 14.32
CA LEU A 236 -10.95 11.45 13.59
C LEU A 236 -9.72 10.71 14.09
N GLY A 237 -9.56 10.53 15.40
CA GLY A 237 -8.46 9.73 15.98
C GLY A 237 -8.48 8.28 15.50
N GLN A 238 -9.66 7.63 15.52
CA GLN A 238 -9.83 6.26 15.01
C GLN A 238 -9.50 6.14 13.52
N LEU A 239 -9.89 7.14 12.73
CA LEU A 239 -9.56 7.19 11.31
C LEU A 239 -8.06 7.38 11.09
N GLY A 240 -7.40 8.25 11.87
CA GLY A 240 -5.94 8.43 11.81
C GLY A 240 -5.15 7.17 12.19
N ASP A 241 -5.58 6.44 13.23
CA ASP A 241 -4.98 5.14 13.57
C ASP A 241 -5.13 4.14 12.42
N ARG A 242 -6.29 4.15 11.76
CA ARG A 242 -6.57 3.26 10.63
C ARG A 242 -5.78 3.65 9.39
N GLU A 243 -5.64 4.95 9.13
CA GLU A 243 -4.81 5.51 8.06
C GLU A 243 -3.36 5.09 8.23
N ALA A 244 -2.79 5.24 9.43
CA ALA A 244 -1.42 4.83 9.73
C ALA A 244 -1.18 3.32 9.49
N GLN A 245 -2.14 2.47 9.91
CA GLN A 245 -2.09 1.02 9.63
C GLN A 245 -2.15 0.72 8.14
N LEU A 246 -3.00 1.42 7.39
CA LEU A 246 -3.16 1.20 5.95
C LEU A 246 -1.98 1.73 5.16
N MET A 247 -1.35 2.82 5.61
CA MET A 247 -0.12 3.35 5.04
C MET A 247 1.04 2.36 5.23
N ASP A 248 1.16 1.78 6.42
CA ASP A 248 2.14 0.72 6.68
C ASP A 248 1.85 -0.53 5.82
N ALA A 249 0.59 -0.96 5.74
CA ALA A 249 0.20 -2.08 4.89
C ALA A 249 0.45 -1.80 3.38
N ALA A 250 0.25 -0.56 2.93
CA ALA A 250 0.48 -0.15 1.54
C ALA A 250 1.97 -0.23 1.17
N ARG A 251 2.86 0.16 2.10
CA ARG A 251 4.31 0.01 1.93
C ARG A 251 4.75 -1.45 1.83
N HIS A 252 4.07 -2.36 2.52
CA HIS A 252 4.34 -3.81 2.48
C HIS A 252 3.51 -4.56 1.41
N ALA A 253 2.65 -3.88 0.66
CA ALA A 253 1.85 -4.51 -0.38
C ALA A 253 2.69 -5.13 -1.52
N PRO A 254 3.81 -4.51 -1.98
CA PRO A 254 4.71 -5.14 -2.94
C PRO A 254 5.27 -6.49 -2.47
N GLU A 255 5.59 -6.62 -1.18
CA GLU A 255 6.05 -7.88 -0.59
C GLU A 255 4.98 -8.97 -0.67
N GLN A 256 3.74 -8.65 -0.31
CA GLN A 256 2.64 -9.62 -0.37
C GLN A 256 2.35 -10.04 -1.81
N GLN A 257 2.42 -9.11 -2.74
CA GLN A 257 2.26 -9.38 -4.17
C GLN A 257 3.39 -10.26 -4.70
N ALA A 258 4.64 -9.99 -4.33
CA ALA A 258 5.79 -10.81 -4.70
C ALA A 258 5.75 -12.21 -4.08
N LYS A 259 5.24 -12.35 -2.84
CA LYS A 259 4.97 -13.67 -2.22
C LYS A 259 4.00 -14.49 -3.05
N LEU A 260 2.89 -13.90 -3.48
CA LEU A 260 1.87 -14.59 -4.25
C LEU A 260 2.37 -14.97 -5.65
N VAL A 261 3.12 -14.08 -6.32
CA VAL A 261 3.74 -14.38 -7.61
C VAL A 261 4.83 -15.45 -7.46
N GLY A 262 5.69 -15.37 -6.43
CA GLY A 262 6.71 -16.38 -6.17
C GLY A 262 6.12 -17.76 -5.86
N ALA A 263 5.08 -17.83 -5.01
CA ALA A 263 4.36 -19.06 -4.74
C ALA A 263 3.68 -19.62 -6.00
N TRP A 264 3.17 -18.74 -6.86
CA TRP A 264 2.60 -19.13 -8.13
C TRP A 264 3.65 -19.73 -9.08
N LEU A 265 4.81 -19.08 -9.23
CA LEU A 265 5.93 -19.55 -10.05
C LEU A 265 6.39 -20.95 -9.66
N VAL A 266 6.48 -21.23 -8.35
CA VAL A 266 6.84 -22.56 -7.82
C VAL A 266 5.73 -23.59 -8.08
N ALA A 267 4.46 -23.22 -7.90
CA ALA A 267 3.35 -24.16 -8.14
C ALA A 267 3.18 -24.54 -9.63
N THR A 268 3.58 -23.66 -10.55
CA THR A 268 3.53 -23.95 -12.00
C THR A 268 4.61 -24.93 -12.46
N SER A 269 5.78 -24.97 -11.81
CA SER A 269 6.76 -26.04 -12.06
C SER A 269 6.21 -27.42 -11.69
N ASP A 270 5.50 -27.52 -10.56
CA ASP A 270 5.02 -28.80 -10.05
C ASP A 270 3.94 -29.45 -10.92
N LEU A 271 3.17 -28.65 -11.65
CA LEU A 271 2.04 -29.10 -12.51
C LEU A 271 2.47 -29.54 -13.92
N GLN A 272 3.73 -29.36 -14.30
CA GLN A 272 4.26 -29.85 -15.58
C GLN A 272 4.74 -31.31 -15.52
N HIS A 273 4.65 -31.95 -14.35
CA HIS A 273 4.89 -33.38 -14.08
C HIS A 273 3.60 -34.21 -14.00
#